data_AF-A0A8H6MI20-F1
#
_entry.id   AF-A0A8H6MI20-F1
#
_cell.length_a   1.000
_cell.length_b   1.000
_cell.length_c   1.000
_cell.angle_alpha   90.00
_cell.angle_beta   90.00
_cell.angle_gamma   90.00
#
_symmetry.space_group_name_H-M   'P 1'
#
loop_
_entity.id
_entity.type
_entity.pdbx_description
1 polymer ?
#
loop_
_entity_poly.entity_id
_entity_poly.type
_entity_poly.pdbx_seq_one_letter_code
_entity_poly.pdbx_strand_id
1 'polypeptide(L)'
;MAKDVRRWHGTDCVQPDVCVGNDLVPFCQACGISAFAVLQTLTTGESSSVPQVPADEAPGQHNLFWPPSVRYTTADHVTQSSHENKNTESRTESIDGEVVCSAADSIYTEHLSSGQIHLVVLAPSPRDQKGYPIYVSLELHDDIRCPEYDAVSYTWGGEDNDYTRSSPVFVGDYWDILAQPKNCVSMLKYLRPKRGLRTIWIDAVCINQNDSRERTVQVGKMENIYARCSQVWLWLGDDIVCEDLQAPPERHWLHEISSKDIQPRYPTTASCETSADEPTMLVTISMLLKRRYFSRVWVIQELAVAPRVVIPIGDVLLLADHVTQQKLQALTTEDGGWKWDETQAPWLYSMALGPLDRSELHEVLRFTSNSKATDIRDKLFGVLGLATSTWNTAGQRVPMWPEYSISKLHMAIGLVAQLMLNSGQTSLFYASRGLADPLGYQGGQDRTFVLQDHGNNRDFLRNGRTMVQIT
;
A
#
# COMPACT_ATOMS: atom_id res chain seq x y z
N MET A 1 -25.35 -1.94 -2.53
CA MET A 1 -23.92 -1.63 -2.77
C MET A 1 -23.87 -0.79 -4.03
N ALA A 2 -23.62 0.50 -3.90
CA ALA A 2 -23.58 1.40 -5.05
C ALA A 2 -22.37 1.04 -5.92
N LYS A 3 -22.57 0.99 -7.25
CA LYS A 3 -21.46 0.87 -8.18
C LYS A 3 -20.63 2.18 -8.05
N ASP A 4 -19.39 2.09 -7.57
CA ASP A 4 -18.45 3.23 -7.51
C ASP A 4 -18.19 3.84 -8.91
N VAL A 5 -18.49 3.06 -9.95
CA VAL A 5 -18.38 3.39 -11.37
C VAL A 5 -19.78 3.70 -11.91
N ARG A 6 -19.95 4.87 -12.51
CA ARG A 6 -21.23 5.33 -13.07
C ARG A 6 -21.10 5.60 -14.56
N ARG A 7 -21.78 4.79 -15.37
CA ARG A 7 -21.99 5.05 -16.80
C ARG A 7 -23.09 6.09 -16.98
N TRP A 8 -22.81 7.12 -17.79
CA TRP A 8 -23.74 8.21 -18.10
C TRP A 8 -24.26 8.17 -19.53
N HIS A 9 -23.72 7.28 -20.38
CA HIS A 9 -24.20 7.05 -21.74
C HIS A 9 -25.55 6.32 -21.74
N GLY A 10 -26.34 6.53 -22.80
CA GLY A 10 -27.55 5.74 -23.05
C GLY A 10 -27.21 4.28 -23.36
N THR A 11 -28.14 3.37 -23.06
CA THR A 11 -27.97 1.92 -23.27
C THR A 11 -27.66 1.55 -24.72
N ASP A 12 -28.09 2.39 -25.65
CA ASP A 12 -27.97 2.15 -27.09
C ASP A 12 -26.66 2.73 -27.66
N CYS A 13 -25.80 3.31 -26.82
CA CYS A 13 -24.53 3.90 -27.22
C CYS A 13 -23.47 2.80 -27.39
N VAL A 14 -23.28 2.33 -28.63
CA VAL A 14 -22.29 1.28 -28.93
C VAL A 14 -20.89 1.84 -29.18
N GLN A 15 -20.78 3.01 -29.81
CA GLN A 15 -19.51 3.66 -30.09
C GLN A 15 -19.53 5.09 -29.52
N PRO A 16 -18.99 5.29 -28.30
CA PRO A 16 -19.01 6.60 -27.67
C PRO A 16 -18.13 7.60 -28.43
N ASP A 17 -18.65 8.81 -28.61
CA ASP A 17 -17.92 9.96 -29.16
C ASP A 17 -17.99 11.11 -28.16
N VAL A 18 -17.08 11.09 -27.18
CA VAL A 18 -17.11 12.00 -26.03
C VAL A 18 -16.37 13.30 -26.36
N CYS A 19 -17.08 14.40 -26.21
CA CYS A 19 -16.57 15.76 -26.31
C CYS A 19 -16.73 16.48 -24.97
N VAL A 20 -15.90 17.50 -24.72
CA VAL A 20 -16.02 18.35 -23.53
C VAL A 20 -16.57 19.70 -23.95
N GLY A 21 -17.69 20.10 -23.34
CA GLY A 21 -18.34 21.38 -23.60
C GLY A 21 -17.55 22.58 -23.05
N ASN A 22 -18.02 23.80 -23.36
CA ASN A 22 -17.43 25.04 -22.83
C ASN A 22 -17.59 25.16 -21.30
N ASP A 23 -18.54 24.45 -20.73
CA ASP A 23 -18.79 24.31 -19.29
C ASP A 23 -17.87 23.28 -18.62
N LEU A 24 -16.92 22.70 -19.37
CA LEU A 24 -16.00 21.64 -18.94
C LEU A 24 -16.69 20.33 -18.58
N VAL A 25 -17.94 20.12 -19.02
CA VAL A 25 -18.69 18.89 -18.77
C VAL A 25 -18.62 17.98 -20.00
N PRO A 26 -18.29 16.68 -19.83
CA PRO A 26 -18.35 15.73 -20.93
C PRO A 26 -19.78 15.49 -21.43
N PHE A 27 -19.93 15.36 -22.75
CA PHE A 27 -21.14 14.92 -23.42
C PHE A 27 -20.80 14.04 -24.62
N CYS A 28 -21.70 13.14 -24.98
CA CYS A 28 -21.48 12.20 -26.08
C CYS A 28 -22.25 12.67 -27.31
N GLN A 29 -21.57 12.85 -28.44
CA GLN A 29 -22.23 13.22 -29.71
C GLN A 29 -23.08 12.08 -30.27
N ALA A 30 -22.67 10.83 -30.05
CA ALA A 30 -23.37 9.66 -30.59
C ALA A 30 -24.73 9.41 -29.93
N CYS A 31 -24.85 9.58 -28.61
CA CYS A 31 -26.12 9.38 -27.88
C CYS A 31 -26.79 10.66 -27.39
N GLY A 32 -26.13 11.83 -27.55
CA GLY A 32 -26.66 13.14 -27.17
C GLY A 32 -26.79 13.40 -25.66
N ILE A 33 -26.32 12.48 -24.82
CA ILE A 33 -26.41 12.59 -23.35
C ILE A 33 -25.21 13.36 -22.80
N SER A 34 -25.40 14.06 -21.68
CA SER A 34 -24.35 14.76 -20.94
C SER A 34 -24.11 14.08 -19.59
N ALA A 35 -22.86 14.07 -19.14
CA ALA A 35 -22.46 13.60 -17.82
C ALA A 35 -23.01 14.49 -16.67
N PHE A 36 -23.53 15.68 -16.97
CA PHE A 36 -23.96 16.68 -15.99
C PHE A 36 -24.87 16.12 -14.88
N ALA A 37 -25.90 15.36 -15.26
CA ALA A 37 -26.86 14.81 -14.30
C ALA A 37 -26.20 13.83 -13.32
N VAL A 38 -25.29 12.96 -13.81
CA VAL A 38 -24.55 12.02 -12.95
C VAL A 38 -23.57 12.76 -12.04
N LEU A 39 -22.90 13.80 -12.55
CA LEU A 39 -21.99 14.63 -11.75
C LEU A 39 -22.71 15.33 -10.59
N GLN A 40 -23.94 15.81 -10.78
CA GLN A 40 -24.72 16.41 -9.69
C GLN A 40 -25.00 15.43 -8.55
N THR A 41 -25.18 14.15 -8.86
CA THR A 41 -25.42 13.09 -7.86
C THR A 41 -24.17 12.65 -7.09
N LEU A 42 -22.97 13.14 -7.44
CA LEU A 42 -21.74 12.86 -6.68
C LEU A 42 -21.55 13.78 -5.48
N THR A 43 -22.33 14.87 -5.39
CA THR A 43 -22.24 15.85 -4.30
C THR A 43 -22.75 15.32 -2.95
N THR A 44 -23.54 14.25 -2.94
CA THR A 44 -23.94 13.51 -1.74
C THR A 44 -22.94 12.38 -1.52
N GLY A 45 -21.82 12.70 -0.87
CA GLY A 45 -20.72 11.76 -0.67
C GLY A 45 -21.13 10.50 0.09
N GLU A 46 -20.70 9.34 -0.41
CA GLU A 46 -20.78 8.08 0.29
C GLU A 46 -19.48 7.89 1.08
N SER A 47 -19.60 7.64 2.40
CA SER A 47 -18.44 7.30 3.20
C SER A 47 -18.08 5.83 2.98
N SER A 48 -16.81 5.55 2.70
CA SER A 48 -16.32 4.18 2.66
C SER A 48 -16.48 3.55 4.04
N SER A 49 -17.25 2.47 4.15
CA SER A 49 -17.32 1.67 5.37
C SER A 49 -15.94 1.07 5.67
N VAL A 50 -15.51 1.12 6.94
CA VAL A 50 -14.29 0.44 7.37
C VAL A 50 -14.47 -1.07 7.20
N PRO A 51 -13.55 -1.78 6.51
CA PRO A 51 -13.62 -3.23 6.39
C PRO A 51 -13.73 -3.87 7.78
N GLN A 52 -14.77 -4.68 8.00
CA GLN A 52 -14.93 -5.40 9.26
C GLN A 52 -13.91 -6.54 9.31
N VAL A 53 -13.14 -6.60 10.40
CA VAL A 53 -12.21 -7.70 10.63
C VAL A 53 -13.03 -8.92 11.07
N PRO A 54 -12.83 -10.11 10.45
CA PRO A 54 -13.49 -11.33 10.88
C PRO A 54 -13.30 -11.60 12.37
N ALA A 55 -14.36 -12.05 13.03
CA ALA A 55 -14.32 -12.38 14.45
C ALA A 55 -13.44 -13.62 14.70
N ASP A 56 -12.87 -13.71 15.90
CA ASP A 56 -12.09 -14.89 16.30
C ASP A 56 -13.01 -16.10 16.48
N GLU A 57 -12.60 -17.25 15.95
CA GLU A 57 -13.27 -18.52 16.16
C GLU A 57 -13.10 -19.01 17.60
N ALA A 58 -14.05 -19.82 18.08
CA ALA A 58 -14.01 -20.34 19.45
C ALA A 58 -12.78 -21.23 19.69
N PRO A 59 -12.27 -21.29 20.95
CA PRO A 59 -11.15 -22.16 21.29
C PRO A 59 -11.34 -23.60 20.84
N GLY A 60 -10.37 -24.13 20.08
CA GLY A 60 -10.41 -25.50 19.54
C GLY A 60 -11.11 -25.64 18.18
N GLN A 61 -11.65 -24.54 17.62
CA GLN A 61 -12.27 -24.52 16.30
C GLN A 61 -11.49 -23.67 15.28
N HIS A 62 -10.25 -23.27 15.59
CA HIS A 62 -9.50 -22.22 14.89
C HIS A 62 -9.21 -22.43 13.39
N ASN A 63 -9.70 -23.52 12.77
CA ASN A 63 -9.66 -23.83 11.33
C ASN A 63 -8.45 -23.24 10.58
N LEU A 64 -7.26 -23.42 11.16
CA LEU A 64 -6.09 -22.67 10.75
C LEU A 64 -5.65 -23.17 9.37
N PHE A 65 -5.41 -22.23 8.45
CA PHE A 65 -4.93 -22.52 7.09
C PHE A 65 -3.87 -21.52 6.59
N TRP A 66 -3.53 -20.52 7.41
CA TRP A 66 -2.62 -19.44 7.02
C TRP A 66 -1.50 -19.30 8.06
N PRO A 67 -0.23 -19.16 7.66
CA PRO A 67 0.22 -19.09 6.26
C PRO A 67 0.27 -20.48 5.59
N PRO A 68 0.10 -20.58 4.26
CA PRO A 68 0.10 -21.86 3.53
C PRO A 68 1.39 -22.68 3.68
N SER A 69 2.47 -22.03 4.13
CA SER A 69 3.76 -22.64 4.40
C SER A 69 3.78 -23.51 5.66
N VAL A 70 2.86 -23.29 6.59
CA VAL A 70 2.70 -24.12 7.79
C VAL A 70 1.71 -25.23 7.48
N ARG A 71 2.03 -26.46 7.91
CA ARG A 71 1.10 -27.59 7.78
C ARG A 71 0.08 -27.55 8.91
N TYR A 72 -1.19 -27.61 8.53
CA TYR A 72 -2.31 -27.71 9.47
C TYR A 72 -2.99 -29.06 9.27
N THR A 73 -3.23 -29.78 10.36
CA THR A 73 -3.97 -31.05 10.34
C THR A 73 -5.29 -30.87 11.09
N THR A 74 -6.40 -31.21 10.44
CA THR A 74 -7.71 -31.29 11.10
C THR A 74 -7.84 -32.63 11.84
N ALA A 75 -8.60 -32.65 12.93
CA ALA A 75 -8.76 -33.84 13.78
C ALA A 75 -9.34 -35.06 13.03
N ASP A 76 -10.03 -34.84 11.90
CA ASP A 76 -10.64 -35.90 11.09
C ASP A 76 -9.62 -36.79 10.35
N HIS A 77 -8.35 -36.36 10.22
CA HIS A 77 -7.30 -37.16 9.59
C HIS A 77 -6.49 -38.06 10.55
N VAL A 78 -6.67 -37.91 11.87
CA VAL A 78 -5.91 -38.71 12.86
C VAL A 78 -6.47 -40.13 13.02
N THR A 79 -7.72 -40.37 12.63
CA THR A 79 -8.39 -41.68 12.74
C THR A 79 -8.24 -42.61 11.53
N GLN A 80 -7.54 -42.22 10.46
CA GLN A 80 -7.34 -43.06 9.27
C GLN A 80 -5.87 -43.42 8.97
N SER A 81 -5.01 -43.52 9.98
CA SER A 81 -3.67 -44.12 9.85
C SER A 81 -3.63 -45.59 10.31
N SER A 82 -4.65 -46.36 9.93
CA SER A 82 -4.57 -47.82 9.91
C SER A 82 -5.50 -48.39 8.84
N HIS A 83 -5.11 -48.27 7.57
CA HIS A 83 -5.26 -49.31 6.52
C HIS A 83 -4.76 -48.76 5.17
N GLU A 84 -4.03 -49.61 4.45
CA GLU A 84 -3.27 -49.33 3.25
C GLU A 84 -4.12 -49.01 1.99
N ASN A 85 -3.51 -48.21 1.10
CA ASN A 85 -3.54 -48.27 -0.38
C ASN A 85 -4.88 -48.37 -1.14
N LYS A 86 -5.26 -47.29 -1.85
CA LYS A 86 -5.21 -47.17 -3.33
C LYS A 86 -5.94 -45.93 -3.85
N ASN A 87 -5.38 -45.40 -4.94
CA ASN A 87 -5.94 -44.48 -5.95
C ASN A 87 -6.07 -42.99 -5.61
N THR A 88 -5.06 -42.28 -6.12
CA THR A 88 -5.08 -40.90 -6.55
C THR A 88 -6.12 -40.72 -7.67
N GLU A 89 -7.20 -39.98 -7.41
CA GLU A 89 -7.98 -39.30 -8.45
C GLU A 89 -8.31 -37.89 -7.97
N SER A 90 -7.93 -36.93 -8.80
CA SER A 90 -8.19 -35.50 -8.68
C SER A 90 -9.69 -35.23 -8.62
N ARG A 91 -10.15 -34.51 -7.60
CA ARG A 91 -11.51 -34.01 -7.53
C ARG A 91 -11.48 -32.50 -7.31
N THR A 92 -11.25 -31.78 -8.40
CA THR A 92 -11.69 -30.40 -8.58
C THR A 92 -13.22 -30.40 -8.61
N GLU A 93 -13.85 -30.01 -7.50
CA GLU A 93 -15.27 -29.66 -7.50
C GLU A 93 -15.41 -28.15 -7.56
N SER A 94 -15.77 -27.70 -8.76
CA SER A 94 -16.37 -26.42 -9.09
C SER A 94 -17.65 -26.23 -8.30
N ILE A 95 -17.66 -25.28 -7.36
CA ILE A 95 -18.89 -24.70 -6.82
C ILE A 95 -19.17 -23.44 -7.63
N ASP A 96 -19.78 -23.64 -8.80
CA ASP A 96 -20.36 -22.58 -9.61
C ASP A 96 -21.64 -22.08 -8.92
N GLY A 97 -21.46 -21.11 -8.04
CA GLY A 97 -22.50 -20.18 -7.65
C GLY A 97 -22.34 -18.90 -8.46
N GLU A 98 -22.72 -18.95 -9.73
CA GLU A 98 -22.74 -17.80 -10.64
C GLU A 98 -23.70 -16.72 -10.11
N VAL A 99 -23.17 -15.75 -9.37
CA VAL A 99 -23.79 -14.43 -9.28
C VAL A 99 -23.22 -13.63 -10.46
N VAL A 100 -23.90 -13.73 -11.60
CA VAL A 100 -23.58 -12.93 -12.79
C VAL A 100 -23.92 -11.47 -12.48
N CYS A 101 -22.95 -10.73 -11.96
CA CYS A 101 -22.92 -9.27 -12.10
C CYS A 101 -22.51 -8.98 -13.55
N SER A 102 -23.34 -8.25 -14.30
CA SER A 102 -23.10 -7.95 -15.71
C SER A 102 -21.73 -7.28 -15.93
N ALA A 103 -20.79 -8.03 -16.52
CA ALA A 103 -19.43 -7.57 -16.84
C ALA A 103 -19.38 -6.36 -17.80
N ALA A 104 -20.50 -6.03 -18.47
CA ALA A 104 -20.58 -4.93 -19.45
C ALA A 104 -20.56 -3.51 -18.84
N ASP A 105 -20.74 -3.37 -17.52
CA ASP A 105 -20.89 -2.07 -16.83
C ASP A 105 -19.69 -1.69 -15.95
N SER A 106 -18.62 -2.48 -15.97
CA SER A 106 -17.44 -2.25 -15.15
C SER A 106 -16.29 -1.73 -16.00
N ILE A 107 -15.60 -0.68 -15.54
CA ILE A 107 -14.32 -0.24 -16.12
C ILE A 107 -13.25 -1.33 -16.02
N TYR A 108 -13.46 -2.33 -15.17
CA TYR A 108 -12.68 -3.55 -15.05
C TYR A 108 -13.39 -4.62 -15.87
N THR A 109 -13.08 -4.68 -17.17
CA THR A 109 -13.76 -5.55 -18.14
C THR A 109 -13.38 -7.03 -18.00
N GLU A 110 -12.25 -7.33 -17.37
CA GLU A 110 -11.75 -8.69 -17.13
C GLU A 110 -11.29 -8.83 -15.68
N HIS A 111 -11.52 -10.01 -15.08
CA HIS A 111 -10.92 -10.33 -13.79
C HIS A 111 -9.40 -10.46 -13.95
N LEU A 112 -8.66 -9.66 -13.20
CA LEU A 112 -7.20 -9.73 -13.14
C LEU A 112 -6.75 -11.14 -12.74
N SER A 113 -5.96 -11.79 -13.60
CA SER A 113 -5.23 -12.99 -13.20
C SER A 113 -4.13 -12.64 -12.20
N SER A 114 -3.63 -13.65 -11.49
CA SER A 114 -2.58 -13.48 -10.48
C SER A 114 -1.24 -12.97 -11.04
N GLY A 115 -1.06 -12.88 -12.36
CA GLY A 115 0.15 -12.36 -13.03
C GLY A 115 -0.07 -11.02 -13.76
N GLN A 116 -1.20 -10.36 -13.54
CA GLN A 116 -1.53 -9.11 -14.24
C GLN A 116 -1.67 -7.92 -13.28
N ILE A 117 -1.53 -6.72 -13.85
CA ILE A 117 -1.75 -5.41 -13.21
C ILE A 117 -2.48 -4.50 -14.19
N HIS A 118 -3.28 -3.57 -13.66
CA HIS A 118 -3.75 -2.44 -14.45
C HIS A 118 -2.75 -1.28 -14.35
N LEU A 119 -2.58 -0.56 -15.46
CA LEU A 119 -1.87 0.71 -15.51
C LEU A 119 -2.82 1.78 -16.03
N VAL A 120 -2.73 2.96 -15.43
CA VAL A 120 -3.46 4.15 -15.85
C VAL A 120 -2.60 4.93 -16.83
N VAL A 121 -3.15 5.26 -18.00
CA VAL A 121 -2.49 6.18 -18.94
C VAL A 121 -3.18 7.53 -18.87
N LEU A 122 -2.45 8.50 -18.35
CA LEU A 122 -2.90 9.87 -18.13
C LEU A 122 -2.56 10.74 -19.33
N ALA A 123 -3.60 11.35 -19.91
CA ALA A 123 -3.49 12.22 -21.08
C ALA A 123 -3.33 13.71 -20.68
N PRO A 124 -2.73 14.54 -21.55
CA PRO A 124 -2.60 15.97 -21.30
C PRO A 124 -3.96 16.67 -21.43
N SER A 125 -4.08 17.88 -20.85
CA SER A 125 -5.25 18.72 -21.08
C SER A 125 -5.18 19.31 -22.50
N PRO A 126 -6.26 19.24 -23.31
CA PRO A 126 -6.29 19.93 -24.58
C PRO A 126 -6.00 21.43 -24.42
N ARG A 127 -4.97 21.91 -25.11
CA ARG A 127 -4.50 23.31 -25.07
C ARG A 127 -4.18 23.82 -23.66
N ASP A 128 -3.77 22.93 -22.76
CA ASP A 128 -3.47 23.26 -21.36
C ASP A 128 -4.64 23.98 -20.65
N GLN A 129 -5.88 23.66 -21.01
CA GLN A 129 -7.06 24.27 -20.42
C GLN A 129 -7.18 23.91 -18.93
N LYS A 130 -7.19 24.92 -18.06
CA LYS A 130 -7.39 24.76 -16.62
C LYS A 130 -8.81 24.27 -16.34
N GLY A 131 -8.94 23.32 -15.42
CA GLY A 131 -10.23 22.71 -15.07
C GLY A 131 -10.72 21.61 -16.02
N TYR A 132 -9.98 21.31 -17.10
CA TYR A 132 -10.37 20.22 -18.01
C TYR A 132 -10.49 18.87 -17.27
N PRO A 133 -11.54 18.06 -17.52
CA PRO A 133 -11.79 16.79 -16.84
C PRO A 133 -10.59 15.85 -16.81
N ILE A 134 -10.37 15.16 -15.69
CA ILE A 134 -9.33 14.13 -15.57
C ILE A 134 -9.83 12.88 -16.29
N TYR A 135 -9.25 12.62 -17.45
CA TYR A 135 -9.47 11.43 -18.24
C TYR A 135 -8.26 10.50 -18.17
N VAL A 136 -8.52 9.21 -18.02
CA VAL A 136 -7.52 8.15 -18.03
C VAL A 136 -8.02 6.96 -18.85
N SER A 137 -7.13 6.31 -19.59
CA SER A 137 -7.37 4.93 -20.03
C SER A 137 -6.80 3.95 -19.01
N LEU A 138 -7.48 2.82 -18.86
CA LEU A 138 -7.06 1.73 -17.99
C LEU A 138 -6.61 0.57 -18.88
N GLU A 139 -5.33 0.21 -18.79
CA GLU A 139 -4.72 -0.83 -19.61
C GLU A 139 -4.30 -2.02 -18.76
N LEU A 140 -4.58 -3.23 -19.24
CA LEU A 140 -4.20 -4.48 -18.59
C LEU A 140 -2.84 -4.98 -19.10
N HIS A 141 -1.92 -5.25 -18.19
CA HIS A 141 -0.56 -5.69 -18.51
C HIS A 141 -0.13 -6.90 -17.65
N ASP A 142 0.83 -7.68 -18.14
CA ASP A 142 1.56 -8.69 -17.36
C ASP A 142 2.48 -7.99 -16.34
N ASP A 143 2.52 -8.47 -15.09
CA ASP A 143 3.25 -7.82 -14.01
C ASP A 143 4.79 -7.93 -14.12
N ILE A 144 5.28 -8.88 -14.91
CA ILE A 144 6.70 -9.02 -15.25
C ILE A 144 7.00 -8.27 -16.55
N ARG A 145 6.18 -8.43 -17.58
CA ARG A 145 6.37 -7.87 -18.92
C ARG A 145 5.39 -6.73 -19.18
N CYS A 146 5.49 -5.68 -18.37
CA CYS A 146 4.77 -4.43 -18.55
C CYS A 146 5.67 -3.33 -19.14
N PRO A 147 5.09 -2.29 -19.76
CA PRO A 147 5.83 -1.08 -20.14
C PRO A 147 6.39 -0.36 -18.91
N GLU A 148 7.30 0.59 -19.12
CA GLU A 148 7.75 1.49 -18.05
C GLU A 148 6.56 2.30 -17.50
N TYR A 149 6.50 2.43 -16.17
CA TYR A 149 5.47 3.19 -15.48
C TYR A 149 6.05 3.85 -14.22
N ASP A 150 5.49 5.00 -13.84
CA ASP A 150 5.70 5.57 -12.52
C ASP A 150 4.65 5.00 -11.55
N ALA A 151 4.98 4.79 -10.28
CA ALA A 151 3.96 4.53 -9.27
C ALA A 151 3.62 5.81 -8.51
N VAL A 152 2.43 5.88 -7.91
CA VAL A 152 2.03 7.02 -7.09
C VAL A 152 1.69 6.56 -5.70
N SER A 153 2.29 7.23 -4.72
CA SER A 153 2.01 7.01 -3.30
C SER A 153 1.46 8.28 -2.66
N TYR A 154 0.29 8.16 -2.02
CA TYR A 154 -0.42 9.29 -1.43
C TYR A 154 -1.40 8.85 -0.35
N THR A 155 -1.90 9.80 0.44
CA THR A 155 -2.99 9.54 1.40
C THR A 155 -4.34 9.80 0.78
N TRP A 156 -5.20 8.79 0.68
CA TRP A 156 -6.53 8.91 0.06
C TRP A 156 -7.32 10.08 0.62
N GLY A 157 -7.42 10.16 1.95
CA GLY A 157 -8.12 11.24 2.65
C GLY A 157 -7.31 12.51 2.89
N GLY A 158 -6.18 12.72 2.20
CA GLY A 158 -5.34 13.91 2.42
C GLY A 158 -4.88 14.10 3.87
N GLU A 159 -4.49 15.32 4.21
CA GLU A 159 -4.19 15.72 5.59
C GLU A 159 -5.44 16.07 6.40
N ASP A 160 -6.54 16.45 5.73
CA ASP A 160 -7.83 16.77 6.35
C ASP A 160 -8.66 15.53 6.71
N ASN A 161 -8.18 14.33 6.35
CA ASN A 161 -8.83 13.04 6.60
C ASN A 161 -10.20 12.93 5.88
N ASP A 162 -10.36 13.62 4.75
CA ASP A 162 -11.57 13.59 3.93
C ASP A 162 -11.56 12.43 2.92
N TYR A 163 -12.25 11.34 3.27
CA TYR A 163 -12.42 10.17 2.41
C TYR A 163 -13.61 10.28 1.44
N THR A 164 -14.26 11.44 1.36
CA THR A 164 -15.46 11.64 0.54
C THR A 164 -15.14 11.45 -0.94
N ARG A 165 -15.74 10.44 -1.57
CA ARG A 165 -15.60 10.16 -3.01
C ARG A 165 -16.58 11.02 -3.81
N SER A 166 -16.25 12.30 -3.96
CA SER A 166 -17.10 13.28 -4.68
C SER A 166 -16.44 13.83 -5.95
N SER A 167 -15.16 13.58 -6.17
CA SER A 167 -14.42 14.14 -7.30
C SER A 167 -14.35 13.13 -8.45
N PRO A 168 -14.78 13.50 -9.67
CA PRO A 168 -14.87 12.55 -10.79
C PRO A 168 -13.49 12.32 -11.45
N VAL A 169 -13.21 11.05 -11.75
CA VAL A 169 -12.19 10.60 -12.70
C VAL A 169 -12.92 9.86 -13.83
N PHE A 170 -12.70 10.26 -15.08
CA PHE A 170 -13.31 9.65 -16.25
C PHE A 170 -12.39 8.55 -16.78
N VAL A 171 -12.91 7.34 -16.94
CA VAL A 171 -12.12 6.13 -17.24
C VAL A 171 -12.63 5.42 -18.49
N GLY A 172 -11.70 5.06 -19.38
CA GLY A 172 -11.96 4.20 -20.54
C GLY A 172 -12.79 4.85 -21.65
N ASP A 173 -13.13 4.07 -22.68
CA ASP A 173 -13.73 4.59 -23.92
C ASP A 173 -15.07 5.32 -23.71
N TYR A 174 -15.84 4.86 -22.72
CA TYR A 174 -17.12 5.45 -22.34
C TYR A 174 -17.01 6.64 -21.39
N TRP A 175 -15.79 7.00 -20.98
CA TRP A 175 -15.56 8.01 -19.94
C TRP A 175 -16.44 7.73 -18.72
N ASP A 176 -16.46 6.48 -18.26
CA ASP A 176 -17.25 6.09 -17.10
C ASP A 176 -16.70 6.82 -15.86
N ILE A 177 -17.59 7.26 -14.97
CA ILE A 177 -17.22 8.11 -13.85
C ILE A 177 -16.85 7.25 -12.66
N LEU A 178 -15.57 7.27 -12.28
CA LEU A 178 -15.08 6.71 -11.03
C LEU A 178 -14.92 7.83 -10.01
N ALA A 179 -15.70 7.77 -8.93
CA ALA A 179 -15.65 8.78 -7.89
C ALA A 179 -14.45 8.57 -6.95
N GLN A 180 -13.64 9.61 -6.77
CA GLN A 180 -12.40 9.58 -6.00
C GLN A 180 -12.37 10.68 -4.92
N PRO A 181 -11.58 10.49 -3.84
CA PRO A 181 -11.32 11.57 -2.88
C PRO A 181 -10.66 12.77 -3.54
N LYS A 182 -10.88 13.96 -2.97
CA LYS A 182 -10.29 15.21 -3.49
C LYS A 182 -8.77 15.10 -3.66
N ASN A 183 -8.07 14.53 -2.68
CA ASN A 183 -6.60 14.43 -2.73
C ASN A 183 -6.08 13.58 -3.91
N CYS A 184 -6.82 12.54 -4.30
CA CYS A 184 -6.51 11.72 -5.47
C CYS A 184 -6.60 12.56 -6.76
N VAL A 185 -7.67 13.33 -6.92
CA VAL A 185 -7.89 14.16 -8.11
C VAL A 185 -6.92 15.34 -8.16
N SER A 186 -6.59 15.98 -7.02
CA SER A 186 -5.54 17.01 -6.96
C SER A 186 -4.18 16.44 -7.40
N MET A 187 -3.83 15.24 -6.93
CA MET A 187 -2.62 14.55 -7.37
C MET A 187 -2.62 14.26 -8.88
N LEU A 188 -3.71 13.73 -9.44
CA LEU A 188 -3.81 13.44 -10.87
C LEU A 188 -3.73 14.72 -11.71
N LYS A 189 -4.27 15.84 -11.22
CA LYS A 189 -4.12 17.16 -11.87
C LYS A 189 -2.67 17.61 -11.89
N TYR A 190 -1.93 17.43 -10.80
CA TYR A 190 -0.52 17.77 -10.73
C TYR A 190 0.34 16.89 -11.65
N LEU A 191 0.09 15.58 -11.66
CA LEU A 191 0.84 14.62 -12.48
C LEU A 191 0.47 14.66 -13.96
N ARG A 192 -0.61 15.35 -14.32
CA ARG A 192 -1.07 15.49 -15.70
C ARG A 192 0.08 16.04 -16.57
N PRO A 193 0.51 15.30 -17.60
CA PRO A 193 1.57 15.79 -18.46
C PRO A 193 1.09 17.01 -19.24
N LYS A 194 1.99 17.97 -19.50
CA LYS A 194 1.71 19.09 -20.44
C LYS A 194 1.64 18.58 -21.89
N ARG A 195 2.38 17.51 -22.21
CA ARG A 195 2.46 16.88 -23.54
C ARG A 195 2.77 15.40 -23.40
N GLY A 196 2.30 14.62 -24.38
CA GLY A 196 2.48 13.17 -24.39
C GLY A 196 1.61 12.46 -23.35
N LEU A 197 1.80 11.15 -23.23
CA LEU A 197 1.08 10.30 -22.28
C LEU A 197 1.99 10.00 -21.08
N ARG A 198 1.39 9.82 -19.91
CA ARG A 198 2.09 9.32 -18.72
C ARG A 198 1.42 8.05 -18.23
N THR A 199 2.17 6.95 -18.21
CA THR A 199 1.71 5.69 -17.62
C THR A 199 2.04 5.68 -16.14
N ILE A 200 1.03 5.51 -15.30
CA ILE A 200 1.17 5.44 -13.84
C ILE A 200 0.42 4.25 -13.25
N TRP A 201 0.90 3.76 -12.12
CA TRP A 201 0.14 2.89 -11.24
C TRP A 201 -0.37 3.67 -10.04
N ILE A 202 -1.69 3.62 -9.80
CA ILE A 202 -2.36 4.25 -8.66
C ILE A 202 -3.39 3.28 -8.08
N ASP A 203 -3.21 2.88 -6.84
CA ASP A 203 -4.02 1.87 -6.14
C ASP A 203 -5.53 2.12 -6.24
N ALA A 204 -5.97 3.36 -6.13
CA ALA A 204 -7.38 3.74 -6.10
C ALA A 204 -8.10 3.57 -7.45
N VAL A 205 -7.37 3.42 -8.57
CA VAL A 205 -7.94 3.23 -9.92
C VAL A 205 -7.47 1.92 -10.55
N CYS A 206 -6.23 1.49 -10.30
CA CYS A 206 -5.68 0.25 -10.86
C CYS A 206 -6.24 -1.01 -10.17
N ILE A 207 -6.76 -0.89 -8.95
CA ILE A 207 -7.35 -1.99 -8.19
C ILE A 207 -8.85 -1.79 -8.13
N ASN A 208 -9.62 -2.81 -8.51
CA ASN A 208 -11.05 -2.87 -8.26
C ASN A 208 -11.31 -3.00 -6.76
N GLN A 209 -11.57 -1.87 -6.11
CA GLN A 209 -11.80 -1.80 -4.67
C GLN A 209 -13.06 -2.56 -4.20
N ASN A 210 -13.95 -2.92 -5.14
CA ASN A 210 -15.18 -3.66 -4.87
C ASN A 210 -14.99 -5.19 -5.00
N ASP A 211 -13.88 -5.66 -5.56
CA ASP A 211 -13.51 -7.07 -5.59
C ASP A 211 -12.46 -7.35 -4.50
N SER A 212 -12.91 -7.94 -3.39
CA SER A 212 -12.04 -8.25 -2.25
C SER A 212 -10.97 -9.29 -2.59
N ARG A 213 -11.24 -10.20 -3.53
CA ARG A 213 -10.29 -11.21 -3.98
C ARG A 213 -9.20 -10.55 -4.82
N GLU A 214 -9.59 -9.75 -5.80
CA GLU A 214 -8.66 -8.95 -6.60
C GLU A 214 -7.80 -8.06 -5.70
N ARG A 215 -8.43 -7.31 -4.79
CA ARG A 215 -7.73 -6.44 -3.86
C ARG A 215 -6.68 -7.20 -3.06
N THR A 216 -7.01 -8.37 -2.53
CA THR A 216 -6.07 -9.18 -1.75
C THR A 216 -4.87 -9.61 -2.61
N VAL A 217 -5.11 -10.06 -3.85
CA VAL A 217 -4.05 -10.43 -4.80
C VAL A 217 -3.16 -9.23 -5.14
N GLN A 218 -3.76 -8.08 -5.48
CA GLN A 218 -3.00 -6.88 -5.88
C GLN A 218 -2.23 -6.27 -4.70
N VAL A 219 -2.80 -6.26 -3.49
CA VAL A 219 -2.09 -5.82 -2.27
C VAL A 219 -0.88 -6.71 -2.01
N GLY A 220 -1.01 -8.03 -2.22
CA GLY A 220 0.12 -8.97 -2.14
C GLY A 220 1.24 -8.67 -3.14
N LYS A 221 0.97 -7.94 -4.23
CA LYS A 221 1.97 -7.56 -5.25
C LYS A 221 2.59 -6.18 -5.04
N MET A 222 2.10 -5.37 -4.11
CA MET A 222 2.50 -3.97 -3.99
C MET A 222 4.02 -3.79 -3.92
N GLU A 223 4.73 -4.59 -3.13
CA GLU A 223 6.20 -4.57 -3.09
C GLU A 223 6.82 -4.68 -4.50
N ASN A 224 6.40 -5.66 -5.30
CA ASN A 224 6.92 -5.85 -6.66
C ASN A 224 6.52 -4.70 -7.59
N ILE A 225 5.31 -4.16 -7.45
CA ILE A 225 4.84 -3.03 -8.27
C ILE A 225 5.70 -1.80 -8.00
N TYR A 226 5.91 -1.45 -6.74
CA TYR A 226 6.74 -0.31 -6.34
C TYR A 226 8.23 -0.54 -6.64
N ALA A 227 8.72 -1.78 -6.55
CA ALA A 227 10.12 -2.09 -6.84
C ALA A 227 10.44 -2.06 -8.34
N ARG A 228 9.46 -2.36 -9.21
CA ARG A 228 9.63 -2.44 -10.67
C ARG A 228 9.27 -1.16 -11.40
N CYS A 229 8.62 -0.20 -10.75
CA CYS A 229 8.32 1.10 -11.35
C CYS A 229 9.61 1.90 -11.63
N SER A 230 9.53 2.87 -12.54
CA SER A 230 10.66 3.74 -12.85
C SER A 230 10.99 4.68 -11.69
N GLN A 231 9.96 5.17 -11.00
CA GLN A 231 10.05 6.03 -9.82
C GLN A 231 8.66 6.13 -9.15
N VAL A 232 8.65 6.53 -7.89
CA VAL A 232 7.44 6.80 -7.11
C VAL A 232 7.24 8.30 -6.98
N TRP A 233 6.08 8.80 -7.37
CA TRP A 233 5.62 10.13 -7.01
C TRP A 233 4.98 10.10 -5.63
N LEU A 234 5.66 10.71 -4.66
CA LEU A 234 5.14 10.89 -3.31
C LEU A 234 4.29 12.16 -3.26
N TRP A 235 2.98 12.02 -3.29
CA TRP A 235 2.06 13.16 -3.18
C TRP A 235 1.63 13.38 -1.74
N LEU A 236 2.03 14.53 -1.18
CA LEU A 236 1.77 14.88 0.21
C LEU A 236 0.57 15.82 0.39
N GLY A 237 0.06 16.46 -0.66
CA GLY A 237 -1.08 17.38 -0.60
C GLY A 237 -0.89 18.61 -1.48
N ASP A 238 -2.00 19.24 -1.87
CA ASP A 238 -2.00 20.48 -2.66
C ASP A 238 -1.54 21.70 -1.83
N ASP A 239 -1.68 21.64 -0.51
CA ASP A 239 -1.26 22.67 0.44
C ASP A 239 0.25 22.92 0.49
N ILE A 240 1.06 22.03 -0.10
CA ILE A 240 2.51 22.16 -0.13
C ILE A 240 3.09 22.18 -1.55
N VAL A 241 2.28 22.40 -2.58
CA VAL A 241 2.73 22.37 -3.98
C VAL A 241 2.24 23.62 -4.73
N CYS A 242 3.10 24.17 -5.59
CA CYS A 242 2.71 25.21 -6.54
C CYS A 242 2.21 24.57 -7.85
N GLU A 243 0.92 24.71 -8.16
CA GLU A 243 0.34 24.18 -9.41
C GLU A 243 0.70 25.07 -10.63
N ASP A 244 0.71 26.39 -10.46
CA ASP A 244 0.86 27.35 -11.56
C ASP A 244 2.33 27.78 -11.75
N LEU A 245 3.22 26.81 -11.97
CA LEU A 245 4.63 27.11 -12.24
C LEU A 245 4.82 27.57 -13.71
N GLN A 246 5.33 28.79 -13.87
CA GLN A 246 5.73 29.35 -15.18
C GLN A 246 6.91 28.59 -15.80
N ALA A 247 7.77 28.00 -14.98
CA ALA A 247 8.93 27.19 -15.38
C ALA A 247 8.83 25.77 -14.78
N PRO A 248 9.54 24.77 -15.33
CA PRO A 248 9.67 23.46 -14.68
C PRO A 248 10.28 23.60 -13.27
N PRO A 249 9.81 22.83 -12.28
CA PRO A 249 10.35 22.89 -10.93
C PRO A 249 11.83 22.48 -10.90
N GLU A 250 12.61 23.16 -10.08
CA GLU A 250 14.01 22.80 -9.86
C GLU A 250 14.13 21.46 -9.15
N ARG A 251 15.19 20.70 -9.44
CA ARG A 251 15.40 19.37 -8.87
C ARG A 251 16.53 19.42 -7.87
N HIS A 252 16.25 18.95 -6.67
CA HIS A 252 17.21 18.88 -5.57
C HIS A 252 17.14 17.51 -4.91
N TRP A 253 18.14 17.13 -4.15
CA TRP A 253 18.08 15.89 -3.38
C TRP A 253 17.44 16.12 -2.01
N LEU A 254 16.72 15.11 -1.51
CA LEU A 254 16.02 15.20 -0.22
C LEU A 254 16.97 15.50 0.95
N HIS A 255 18.20 14.99 0.93
CA HIS A 255 19.19 15.24 1.97
C HIS A 255 19.69 16.71 1.99
N GLU A 256 19.41 17.49 0.96
CA GLU A 256 19.81 18.90 0.85
C GLU A 256 18.74 19.84 1.45
N ILE A 257 17.53 19.36 1.77
CA ILE A 257 16.40 20.20 2.23
C ILE A 257 16.67 20.90 3.58
N SER A 258 17.60 20.37 4.38
CA SER A 258 18.02 21.00 5.64
C SER A 258 19.16 22.00 5.45
N SER A 259 19.70 22.14 4.24
CA SER A 259 20.64 23.20 3.90
C SER A 259 19.91 24.54 3.80
N LYS A 260 20.60 25.65 4.08
CA LYS A 260 20.04 27.00 3.89
C LYS A 260 19.76 27.34 2.42
N ASP A 261 20.27 26.51 1.51
CA ASP A 261 20.27 26.74 0.06
C ASP A 261 18.95 26.31 -0.61
N ILE A 262 18.16 25.44 0.03
CA ILE A 262 16.85 25.03 -0.48
C ILE A 262 15.74 25.67 0.32
N GLN A 263 15.04 26.62 -0.31
CA GLN A 263 13.85 27.26 0.26
C GLN A 263 12.71 27.19 -0.74
N PRO A 264 11.89 26.12 -0.71
CA PRO A 264 10.77 25.98 -1.63
C PRO A 264 9.80 27.15 -1.47
N ARG A 265 9.37 27.74 -2.58
CA ARG A 265 8.37 28.82 -2.56
C ARG A 265 6.96 28.22 -2.57
N TYR A 266 6.11 28.76 -1.71
CA TYR A 266 4.72 28.33 -1.54
C TYR A 266 3.74 29.38 -2.08
N PRO A 267 2.54 28.96 -2.48
CA PRO A 267 1.46 29.90 -2.73
C PRO A 267 0.88 30.32 -1.38
N THR A 268 1.26 31.50 -0.86
CA THR A 268 0.82 31.93 0.48
C THR A 268 -0.68 32.29 0.54
N THR A 269 -1.37 32.45 -0.59
CA THR A 269 -2.85 32.57 -0.66
C THR A 269 -3.39 32.12 -2.02
N ALA A 270 -4.70 31.82 -2.10
CA ALA A 270 -5.43 31.37 -3.29
C ALA A 270 -5.52 32.40 -4.45
N SER A 271 -4.65 33.41 -4.48
CA SER A 271 -4.56 34.43 -5.52
C SER A 271 -3.12 34.54 -6.02
N CYS A 272 -2.94 34.34 -7.32
CA CYS A 272 -1.67 34.41 -8.08
C CYS A 272 -1.04 35.82 -8.14
N GLU A 273 -1.15 36.63 -7.08
CA GLU A 273 -0.52 37.94 -6.98
C GLU A 273 0.39 37.96 -5.75
N THR A 274 1.50 37.22 -5.80
CA THR A 274 2.56 37.32 -4.80
C THR A 274 3.51 38.46 -5.18
N SER A 275 3.53 39.52 -4.37
CA SER A 275 4.68 40.42 -4.29
C SER A 275 5.91 39.64 -3.80
N ALA A 276 7.12 40.08 -4.16
CA ALA A 276 8.38 39.41 -3.86
C ALA A 276 8.72 39.32 -2.34
N ASP A 277 7.89 39.93 -1.47
CA ASP A 277 8.15 40.10 -0.04
C ASP A 277 7.29 39.21 0.89
N GLU A 278 6.46 38.31 0.36
CA GLU A 278 5.70 37.36 1.19
C GLU A 278 6.63 36.28 1.79
N PRO A 279 6.51 35.97 3.10
CA PRO A 279 7.42 35.08 3.79
C PRO A 279 7.36 33.66 3.22
N THR A 280 8.47 33.25 2.61
CA THR A 280 8.70 31.86 2.19
C THR A 280 8.84 30.99 3.45
N MET A 281 7.93 30.04 3.65
CA MET A 281 8.02 29.12 4.78
C MET A 281 9.09 28.07 4.49
N LEU A 282 10.10 27.95 5.35
CA LEU A 282 11.07 26.86 5.26
C LEU A 282 10.39 25.53 5.57
N VAL A 283 10.35 24.61 4.61
CA VAL A 283 9.97 23.22 4.88
C VAL A 283 11.18 22.41 5.29
N THR A 284 11.07 21.80 6.46
CA THR A 284 12.08 20.91 7.03
C THR A 284 11.62 19.46 6.93
N ILE A 285 12.57 18.52 6.96
CA ILE A 285 12.27 17.07 7.08
C ILE A 285 11.32 16.81 8.26
N SER A 286 11.48 17.54 9.38
CA SER A 286 10.63 17.40 10.56
C SER A 286 9.17 17.73 10.27
N MET A 287 8.92 18.75 9.46
CA MET A 287 7.56 19.15 9.10
C MET A 287 6.92 18.12 8.17
N LEU A 288 7.68 17.63 7.19
CA LEU A 288 7.21 16.57 6.30
C LEU A 288 6.86 15.31 7.09
N LEU A 289 7.74 14.89 8.00
CA LEU A 289 7.55 13.71 8.84
C LEU A 289 6.37 13.75 9.80
N LYS A 290 5.83 14.94 10.08
CA LYS A 290 4.62 15.11 10.91
C LYS A 290 3.32 14.93 10.12
N ARG A 291 3.39 14.91 8.78
CA ARG A 291 2.23 14.71 7.92
C ARG A 291 1.66 13.31 8.11
N ARG A 292 0.34 13.19 8.01
CA ARG A 292 -0.40 11.94 8.22
C ARG A 292 0.15 10.80 7.37
N TYR A 293 0.58 11.11 6.14
CA TYR A 293 1.16 10.16 5.20
C TYR A 293 2.24 9.26 5.85
N PHE A 294 3.25 9.86 6.49
CA PHE A 294 4.41 9.13 7.03
C PHE A 294 4.08 8.25 8.23
N SER A 295 2.92 8.47 8.85
CA SER A 295 2.45 7.60 9.92
C SER A 295 1.86 6.29 9.41
N ARG A 296 1.62 6.08 8.11
CA ARG A 296 0.94 4.88 7.61
C ARG A 296 1.90 3.68 7.50
N VAL A 297 1.39 2.46 7.64
CA VAL A 297 2.22 1.25 7.48
C VAL A 297 2.48 0.90 6.01
N TRP A 298 1.47 1.06 5.15
CA TRP A 298 1.56 0.69 3.73
C TRP A 298 2.61 1.51 2.97
N VAL A 299 2.78 2.79 3.31
CA VAL A 299 3.75 3.67 2.66
C VAL A 299 5.20 3.23 2.81
N ILE A 300 5.48 2.37 3.80
CA ILE A 300 6.84 1.88 4.08
C ILE A 300 7.32 1.04 2.91
N GLN A 301 6.54 0.05 2.50
CA GLN A 301 6.91 -0.76 1.34
C GLN A 301 6.82 0.02 0.03
N GLU A 302 5.96 1.03 -0.07
CA GLU A 302 5.82 1.85 -1.27
C GLU A 302 7.08 2.68 -1.54
N LEU A 303 7.73 3.16 -0.48
CA LEU A 303 8.89 4.04 -0.59
C LEU A 303 10.22 3.34 -0.37
N ALA A 304 10.28 2.30 0.46
CA ALA A 304 11.54 1.62 0.79
C ALA A 304 12.09 0.74 -0.33
N VAL A 305 11.21 0.17 -1.17
CA VAL A 305 11.62 -0.69 -2.29
C VAL A 305 11.73 0.08 -3.62
N ALA A 306 11.30 1.34 -3.63
CA ALA A 306 11.27 2.17 -4.83
C ALA A 306 12.68 2.45 -5.35
N PRO A 307 12.94 2.34 -6.66
CA PRO A 307 14.23 2.72 -7.24
C PRO A 307 14.58 4.20 -7.04
N ARG A 308 13.55 5.06 -7.04
CA ARG A 308 13.63 6.49 -6.81
C ARG A 308 12.28 7.01 -6.32
N VAL A 309 12.31 7.98 -5.41
CA VAL A 309 11.13 8.73 -4.94
C VAL A 309 11.27 10.18 -5.36
N VAL A 310 10.18 10.76 -5.87
CA VAL A 310 10.07 12.17 -6.27
C VAL A 310 9.01 12.84 -5.41
N ILE A 311 9.37 13.89 -4.69
CA ILE A 311 8.52 14.59 -3.74
C ILE A 311 8.36 16.04 -4.21
N PRO A 312 7.22 16.42 -4.79
CA PRO A 312 6.94 17.80 -5.14
C PRO A 312 6.69 18.61 -3.87
N ILE A 313 7.43 19.73 -3.74
CA ILE A 313 7.32 20.64 -2.60
C ILE A 313 7.53 22.06 -3.13
N GLY A 314 6.54 22.94 -2.94
CA GLY A 314 6.56 24.30 -3.45
C GLY A 314 6.79 24.30 -4.96
N ASP A 315 7.85 24.99 -5.37
CA ASP A 315 8.35 25.07 -6.75
C ASP A 315 9.54 24.14 -7.04
N VAL A 316 9.82 23.17 -6.17
CA VAL A 316 10.91 22.20 -6.34
C VAL A 316 10.42 20.75 -6.34
N LEU A 317 11.26 19.86 -6.89
CA LEU A 317 11.14 18.42 -6.78
C LEU A 317 12.32 17.91 -5.95
N LEU A 318 12.02 17.30 -4.80
CA LEU A 318 13.02 16.58 -4.03
C LEU A 318 13.13 15.14 -4.50
N LEU A 319 14.34 14.71 -4.79
CA LEU A 319 14.68 13.37 -5.22
C LEU A 319 15.25 12.59 -4.04
N ALA A 320 14.78 11.37 -3.84
CA ALA A 320 15.37 10.42 -2.90
C ALA A 320 15.61 9.09 -3.58
N ASP A 321 16.77 8.51 -3.33
CA ASP A 321 17.21 7.20 -3.84
C ASP A 321 18.22 6.59 -2.85
N HIS A 322 18.86 5.49 -3.23
CA HIS A 322 19.86 4.81 -2.41
C HIS A 322 21.06 5.71 -2.00
N VAL A 323 21.44 6.72 -2.80
CA VAL A 323 22.54 7.64 -2.46
C VAL A 323 22.11 8.59 -1.34
N THR A 324 20.83 8.99 -1.33
CA THR A 324 20.26 9.84 -0.29
C THR A 324 20.40 9.20 1.09
N GLN A 325 20.33 7.87 1.18
CA GLN A 325 20.55 7.12 2.42
C GLN A 325 21.90 7.43 3.07
N GLN A 326 22.97 7.25 2.31
CA GLN A 326 24.34 7.29 2.80
C GLN A 326 24.62 8.67 3.40
N LYS A 327 24.04 9.70 2.79
CA LYS A 327 24.14 11.07 3.25
C LYS A 327 23.27 11.34 4.49
N LEU A 328 22.03 10.83 4.55
CA LEU A 328 21.21 10.93 5.77
C LEU A 328 21.84 10.19 6.96
N GLN A 329 22.54 9.07 6.72
CA GLN A 329 23.29 8.33 7.73
C GLN A 329 24.44 9.14 8.31
N ALA A 330 25.25 9.77 7.45
CA ALA A 330 26.32 10.65 7.90
C ALA A 330 25.79 11.76 8.82
N LEU A 331 24.66 12.38 8.48
CA LEU A 331 23.99 13.42 9.28
C LEU A 331 23.45 12.93 10.64
N THR A 332 23.29 11.62 10.82
CA THR A 332 22.81 11.01 12.06
C THR A 332 23.95 10.69 13.02
N THR A 333 25.14 10.40 12.48
CA THR A 333 26.32 9.96 13.25
C THR A 333 27.21 11.11 13.73
N GLU A 334 26.95 12.34 13.32
CA GLU A 334 27.67 13.54 13.78
C GLU A 334 27.15 14.03 15.16
N ASP A 335 28.01 14.65 15.97
CA ASP A 335 27.63 15.22 17.27
C ASP A 335 26.54 16.30 17.10
N GLY A 336 25.35 16.06 17.67
CA GLY A 336 24.17 16.91 17.46
C GLY A 336 23.31 16.54 16.23
N GLY A 337 23.59 15.37 15.62
CA GLY A 337 22.87 14.82 14.47
C GLY A 337 21.40 14.51 14.70
N TRP A 338 20.70 14.25 13.60
CA TRP A 338 19.24 14.03 13.59
C TRP A 338 18.84 12.71 14.24
N LYS A 339 17.93 12.75 15.21
CA LYS A 339 17.45 11.56 15.91
C LYS A 339 16.20 10.96 15.27
N TRP A 340 16.39 10.02 14.36
CA TRP A 340 15.30 9.36 13.62
C TRP A 340 14.31 8.59 14.52
N ASP A 341 14.81 7.97 15.58
CA ASP A 341 13.99 7.22 16.55
C ASP A 341 12.97 8.10 17.30
N GLU A 342 13.21 9.41 17.37
CA GLU A 342 12.30 10.38 17.99
C GLU A 342 11.24 10.90 17.00
N THR A 343 11.29 10.49 15.73
CA THR A 343 10.33 10.92 14.68
C THR A 343 9.12 9.99 14.58
N GLN A 344 8.06 10.44 13.89
CA GLN A 344 6.89 9.60 13.61
C GLN A 344 7.16 8.51 12.56
N ALA A 345 8.26 8.62 11.81
CA ALA A 345 8.66 7.64 10.81
C ALA A 345 10.17 7.34 10.91
N PRO A 346 10.60 6.61 11.95
CA PRO A 346 11.99 6.15 12.06
C PRO A 346 12.43 5.31 10.84
N TRP A 347 11.46 4.61 10.22
CA TRP A 347 11.63 3.86 8.99
C TRP A 347 11.99 4.72 7.77
N LEU A 348 11.76 6.05 7.77
CA LEU A 348 12.14 6.93 6.65
C LEU A 348 13.67 6.90 6.44
N TYR A 349 14.45 6.85 7.51
CA TYR A 349 15.90 6.65 7.42
C TYR A 349 16.27 5.35 6.68
N SER A 350 15.40 4.35 6.78
CA SER A 350 15.52 3.04 6.15
C SER A 350 15.00 3.01 4.70
N MET A 351 14.24 4.01 4.24
CA MET A 351 13.68 4.04 2.88
C MET A 351 14.73 4.04 1.77
N ALA A 352 15.96 4.41 2.11
CA ALA A 352 17.02 4.52 1.14
C ALA A 352 18.02 3.35 1.25
N LEU A 353 17.72 2.31 2.04
CA LEU A 353 18.54 1.09 2.22
C LEU A 353 18.79 0.27 0.94
N GLY A 354 18.14 0.63 -0.18
CA GLY A 354 17.94 -0.33 -1.26
C GLY A 354 16.99 -1.44 -0.77
N PRO A 355 16.89 -2.58 -1.49
CA PRO A 355 16.13 -3.70 -0.98
C PRO A 355 16.65 -3.99 0.43
N LEU A 356 15.75 -4.12 1.40
CA LEU A 356 15.99 -4.53 2.78
C LEU A 356 16.55 -5.96 2.79
N ASP A 357 17.70 -6.14 2.18
CA ASP A 357 18.48 -7.36 2.18
C ASP A 357 19.07 -7.44 3.58
N ARG A 358 18.48 -8.34 4.39
CA ARG A 358 18.99 -8.93 5.65
C ARG A 358 18.28 -8.55 6.95
N SER A 359 17.14 -7.86 6.92
CA SER A 359 16.38 -7.63 8.16
C SER A 359 15.44 -8.81 8.46
N GLU A 360 15.64 -9.43 9.61
CA GLU A 360 14.69 -10.39 10.15
C GLU A 360 13.32 -9.72 10.39
N LEU A 361 12.21 -10.44 10.20
CA LEU A 361 10.86 -9.86 10.36
C LEU A 361 10.67 -9.14 11.70
N HIS A 362 11.27 -9.63 12.78
CA HIS A 362 11.19 -8.98 14.10
C HIS A 362 11.83 -7.58 14.12
N GLU A 363 12.90 -7.35 13.36
CA GLU A 363 13.52 -6.03 13.22
C GLU A 363 12.61 -5.10 12.44
N VAL A 364 12.09 -5.57 11.29
CA VAL A 364 11.15 -4.78 10.48
C VAL A 364 9.91 -4.41 11.30
N LEU A 365 9.32 -5.34 12.05
CA LEU A 365 8.19 -5.08 12.95
C LEU A 365 8.54 -4.06 14.05
N ARG A 366 9.77 -4.09 14.58
CA ARG A 366 10.23 -3.13 15.58
C ARG A 366 10.38 -1.73 15.00
N PHE A 367 11.00 -1.57 13.84
CA PHE A 367 11.21 -0.25 13.22
C PHE A 367 9.91 0.40 12.72
N THR A 368 8.92 -0.43 12.39
CA THR A 368 7.61 0.00 11.87
C THR A 368 6.51 0.06 12.94
N SER A 369 6.87 -0.17 14.21
CA SER A 369 5.92 -0.30 15.32
C SER A 369 5.08 0.97 15.53
N ASN A 370 5.65 2.14 15.25
CA ASN A 370 5.01 3.44 15.43
C ASN A 370 4.01 3.82 14.31
N SER A 371 4.00 3.06 13.20
CA SER A 371 3.08 3.32 12.09
C SER A 371 1.63 3.06 12.49
N LYS A 372 0.68 3.45 11.65
CA LYS A 372 -0.77 3.37 11.87
C LYS A 372 -1.36 2.50 10.79
N ALA A 373 -2.37 1.74 11.18
CA ALA A 373 -3.11 0.88 10.30
C ALA A 373 -4.58 0.89 10.73
N THR A 374 -5.49 0.95 9.75
CA THR A 374 -6.94 0.87 10.02
C THR A 374 -7.31 -0.58 10.35
N ASP A 375 -6.81 -1.53 9.55
CA ASP A 375 -6.85 -2.95 9.89
C ASP A 375 -5.56 -3.32 10.64
N ILE A 376 -5.70 -3.88 11.84
CA ILE A 376 -4.53 -4.26 12.65
C ILE A 376 -3.64 -5.29 11.96
N ARG A 377 -4.20 -6.12 11.06
CA ARG A 377 -3.43 -7.13 10.32
C ARG A 377 -2.41 -6.51 9.38
N ASP A 378 -2.67 -5.29 8.90
CA ASP A 378 -1.74 -4.53 8.04
C ASP A 378 -0.45 -4.14 8.77
N LYS A 379 -0.42 -4.16 10.11
CA LYS A 379 0.84 -4.02 10.86
C LYS A 379 1.85 -5.11 10.53
N LEU A 380 1.36 -6.29 10.13
CA LEU A 380 2.16 -7.37 9.61
C LEU A 380 2.18 -7.33 8.08
N PHE A 381 1.00 -7.37 7.45
CA PHE A 381 0.89 -7.52 5.99
C PHE A 381 1.56 -6.40 5.21
N GLY A 382 1.54 -5.16 5.71
CA GLY A 382 2.17 -4.01 5.07
C GLY A 382 3.70 -4.02 5.08
N VAL A 383 4.31 -4.95 5.81
CA VAL A 383 5.77 -5.07 5.91
C VAL A 383 6.28 -6.47 5.57
N LEU A 384 5.41 -7.42 5.23
CA LEU A 384 5.79 -8.79 4.85
C LEU A 384 6.71 -8.82 3.63
N GLY A 385 6.48 -7.91 2.68
CA GLY A 385 7.33 -7.78 1.50
C GLY A 385 8.76 -7.34 1.80
N LEU A 386 8.99 -6.73 2.97
CA LEU A 386 10.27 -6.16 3.35
C LEU A 386 11.17 -7.12 4.13
N ALA A 387 10.62 -8.20 4.68
CA ALA A 387 11.36 -9.11 5.53
C ALA A 387 12.00 -10.26 4.72
N THR A 388 13.33 -10.41 4.85
CA THR A 388 14.07 -11.56 4.28
C THR A 388 13.79 -12.87 5.00
N SER A 389 13.08 -12.86 6.14
CA SER A 389 12.72 -14.08 6.88
C SER A 389 11.55 -14.86 6.28
N THR A 390 11.03 -14.41 5.14
CA THR A 390 10.15 -15.20 4.26
C THR A 390 10.93 -16.23 3.46
N TRP A 391 12.13 -16.68 3.86
CA TRP A 391 12.92 -17.62 3.07
C TRP A 391 13.02 -18.95 3.85
N ASN A 392 12.83 -20.07 3.16
CA ASN A 392 13.00 -21.40 3.78
C ASN A 392 14.49 -21.74 3.86
N THR A 393 14.81 -22.82 4.56
CA THR A 393 16.19 -23.36 4.68
C THR A 393 16.84 -23.72 3.34
N ALA A 394 16.07 -23.77 2.26
CA ALA A 394 16.54 -24.02 0.89
C ALA A 394 16.76 -22.74 0.06
N GLY A 395 16.64 -21.54 0.66
CA GLY A 395 16.84 -20.27 -0.02
C GLY A 395 15.72 -19.91 -1.00
N GLN A 396 14.53 -20.50 -0.85
CA GLN A 396 13.34 -20.12 -1.60
C GLN A 396 12.44 -19.22 -0.77
N ARG A 397 11.88 -18.19 -1.39
CA ARG A 397 10.88 -17.32 -0.77
C ARG A 397 9.62 -18.13 -0.44
N VAL A 398 9.39 -18.35 0.85
CA VAL A 398 8.14 -18.78 1.48
C VAL A 398 7.05 -17.74 1.19
N PRO A 399 6.00 -18.12 0.46
CA PRO A 399 4.91 -17.22 0.15
C PRO A 399 4.08 -16.92 1.42
N MET A 400 4.33 -15.76 2.04
CA MET A 400 3.44 -15.17 3.03
C MET A 400 2.68 -14.02 2.38
N TRP A 401 1.56 -14.34 1.74
CA TRP A 401 0.69 -13.32 1.15
C TRP A 401 -0.34 -12.83 2.18
N PRO A 402 -0.75 -11.55 2.13
CA PRO A 402 -1.86 -11.04 2.93
C PRO A 402 -3.13 -11.86 2.70
N GLU A 403 -3.86 -12.17 3.78
CA GLU A 403 -5.14 -12.87 3.73
C GLU A 403 -6.14 -12.13 4.61
N TYR A 404 -7.20 -11.58 4.00
CA TYR A 404 -8.17 -10.74 4.70
C TYR A 404 -9.42 -11.50 5.16
N SER A 405 -9.56 -12.78 4.83
CA SER A 405 -10.62 -13.65 5.34
C SER A 405 -10.36 -14.19 6.77
N ILE A 406 -9.13 -14.10 7.28
CA ILE A 406 -8.75 -14.64 8.58
C ILE A 406 -8.88 -13.64 9.73
N SER A 407 -9.13 -14.14 10.94
CA SER A 407 -9.20 -13.30 12.14
C SER A 407 -7.81 -12.79 12.59
N LYS A 408 -7.79 -11.91 13.59
CA LYS A 408 -6.54 -11.40 14.20
C LYS A 408 -5.78 -12.51 14.91
N LEU A 409 -6.50 -13.36 15.65
CA LEU A 409 -5.91 -14.47 16.36
C LEU A 409 -5.36 -15.52 15.40
N HIS A 410 -6.09 -15.82 14.31
CA HIS A 410 -5.62 -16.73 13.26
C HIS A 410 -4.30 -16.24 12.67
N MET A 411 -4.24 -14.96 12.25
CA MET A 411 -3.02 -14.36 11.73
C MET A 411 -1.86 -14.47 12.74
N ALA A 412 -2.10 -14.16 14.01
CA ALA A 412 -1.08 -14.22 15.05
C ALA A 412 -0.55 -15.65 15.28
N ILE A 413 -1.44 -16.64 15.37
CA ILE A 413 -1.06 -18.06 15.51
C ILE A 413 -0.26 -18.52 14.29
N GLY A 414 -0.74 -18.20 13.09
CA GLY A 414 -0.08 -18.54 11.84
C GLY A 414 1.34 -17.97 11.76
N LEU A 415 1.50 -16.69 12.10
CA LEU A 415 2.81 -16.04 12.12
C LEU A 415 3.78 -16.73 13.10
N VAL A 416 3.34 -16.99 14.33
CA VAL A 416 4.19 -17.65 15.34
C VAL A 416 4.57 -19.06 14.89
N ALA A 417 3.62 -19.83 14.34
CA ALA A 417 3.90 -21.16 13.82
C ALA A 417 4.91 -21.13 12.67
N GLN A 418 4.81 -20.18 11.74
CA GLN A 418 5.78 -20.01 10.66
C GLN A 418 7.18 -19.72 11.21
N LEU A 419 7.29 -18.76 12.13
CA LEU A 419 8.59 -18.37 12.70
C LEU A 419 9.25 -19.53 13.47
N MET A 420 8.45 -20.30 14.21
CA MET A 420 8.96 -21.43 15.00
C MET A 420 9.32 -22.65 14.16
N LEU A 421 8.40 -23.09 13.29
CA LEU A 421 8.53 -24.38 12.59
C LEU A 421 9.40 -24.28 11.33
N ASN A 422 9.24 -23.19 10.58
CA ASN A 422 9.84 -23.07 9.25
C ASN A 422 11.07 -22.17 9.23
N SER A 423 11.05 -21.07 9.98
CA SER A 423 12.19 -20.13 10.05
C SER A 423 13.18 -20.48 11.16
N GLY A 424 12.79 -21.30 12.16
CA GLY A 424 13.62 -21.60 13.34
C GLY A 424 13.99 -20.37 14.19
N GLN A 425 13.27 -19.26 14.00
CA GLN A 425 13.56 -17.98 14.63
C GLN A 425 12.81 -17.85 15.94
N THR A 426 13.50 -18.19 17.03
CA THR A 426 13.01 -17.94 18.39
C THR A 426 13.36 -16.54 18.89
N SER A 427 14.13 -15.76 18.12
CA SER A 427 14.59 -14.41 18.48
C SER A 427 13.49 -13.41 18.74
N LEU A 428 12.30 -13.60 18.15
CA LEU A 428 11.12 -12.80 18.45
C LEU A 428 10.78 -12.84 19.96
N PHE A 429 10.98 -13.97 20.64
CA PHE A 429 10.75 -14.09 22.09
C PHE A 429 11.82 -13.38 22.91
N TYR A 430 13.03 -13.20 22.39
CA TYR A 430 14.07 -12.41 23.06
C TYR A 430 13.88 -10.90 22.86
N ALA A 431 13.09 -10.50 21.85
CA ALA A 431 12.73 -9.11 21.60
C ALA A 431 11.63 -8.57 22.54
N SER A 432 11.10 -9.39 23.47
CA SER A 432 10.22 -8.90 24.53
C SER A 432 10.99 -7.91 25.40
N ARG A 433 10.69 -6.61 25.24
CA ARG A 433 11.22 -5.57 26.11
C ARG A 433 10.68 -5.83 27.52
N GLY A 434 11.49 -6.44 28.38
CA GLY A 434 11.19 -6.51 29.80
C GLY A 434 10.90 -5.11 30.30
N LEU A 435 9.79 -4.92 31.02
CA LEU A 435 9.66 -3.80 31.95
C LEU A 435 11.00 -3.70 32.68
N ALA A 436 11.64 -2.52 32.59
CA ALA A 436 12.97 -2.26 33.11
C ALA A 436 13.21 -3.08 34.38
N ASP A 437 14.14 -4.03 34.30
CA ASP A 437 14.63 -4.73 35.47
C ASP A 437 15.07 -3.64 36.47
N PRO A 438 14.48 -3.54 37.67
CA PRO A 438 14.87 -2.56 38.68
C PRO A 438 16.35 -2.71 39.10
N LEU A 439 17.04 -3.75 38.63
CA LEU A 439 18.40 -4.10 39.02
C LEU A 439 19.46 -3.85 37.92
N GLY A 440 19.14 -3.12 36.85
CA GLY A 440 20.16 -2.41 36.05
C GLY A 440 21.23 -3.28 35.40
N TYR A 441 20.83 -4.31 34.63
CA TYR A 441 21.80 -5.10 33.87
C TYR A 441 22.10 -4.45 32.50
N GLN A 442 23.33 -3.96 32.31
CA GLN A 442 23.85 -3.54 31.01
C GLN A 442 24.26 -4.75 30.19
N GLY A 443 23.78 -4.82 28.95
CA GLY A 443 24.05 -5.92 28.04
C GLY A 443 25.52 -6.02 27.65
N GLY A 444 26.03 -7.25 27.67
CA GLY A 444 27.33 -7.59 27.10
C GLY A 444 27.76 -9.01 27.45
N GLN A 445 28.12 -9.75 26.40
CA GLN A 445 28.86 -11.02 26.36
C GLN A 445 28.09 -12.33 26.25
N ASP A 446 28.39 -12.98 25.12
CA ASP A 446 28.24 -14.40 24.81
C ASP A 446 28.23 -15.30 26.04
N ARG A 447 27.13 -16.04 26.20
CA ARG A 447 27.15 -17.31 26.91
C ARG A 447 26.31 -18.33 26.15
N THR A 448 27.03 -19.26 25.54
CA THR A 448 26.56 -20.54 25.02
C THR A 448 25.78 -21.27 26.12
N PHE A 449 24.49 -21.53 25.91
CA PHE A 449 23.70 -22.37 26.80
C PHE A 449 23.89 -23.84 26.40
N VAL A 450 24.64 -24.58 27.21
CA VAL A 450 24.63 -26.05 27.19
C VAL A 450 23.41 -26.50 28.00
N LEU A 451 22.42 -27.06 27.33
CA LEU A 451 21.31 -27.75 27.99
C LEU A 451 21.82 -29.12 28.45
N GLN A 452 22.00 -29.27 29.77
CA GLN A 452 22.27 -30.54 30.40
C GLN A 452 20.93 -31.12 30.89
N ASP A 453 20.56 -32.26 30.32
CA ASP A 453 19.34 -33.00 30.66
C ASP A 453 19.49 -33.67 32.04
N HIS A 454 18.63 -33.29 32.98
CA HIS A 454 18.40 -34.05 34.19
C HIS A 454 16.91 -34.35 34.31
N GLY A 455 16.58 -35.58 33.95
CA GLY A 455 15.24 -36.14 34.06
C GLY A 455 14.72 -36.27 35.50
N ASN A 456 13.45 -36.66 35.53
CA ASN A 456 12.57 -36.94 36.67
C ASN A 456 11.98 -35.73 37.41
N ASN A 457 10.76 -35.35 37.01
CA ASN A 457 9.65 -35.62 37.92
C ASN A 457 8.32 -35.80 37.18
N ARG A 458 7.59 -36.83 37.61
CA ARG A 458 6.21 -37.14 37.23
C ARG A 458 5.24 -36.24 37.98
N ASP A 459 4.01 -36.23 37.45
CA ASP A 459 2.76 -35.78 38.05
C ASP A 459 2.40 -34.31 37.88
N PHE A 460 1.55 -34.02 36.90
CA PHE A 460 0.21 -33.45 37.12
C PHE A 460 -0.63 -33.56 35.84
N LEU A 461 -1.47 -34.60 35.77
CA LEU A 461 -2.63 -34.64 34.89
C LEU A 461 -3.83 -34.08 35.66
N ARG A 462 -4.39 -32.96 35.19
CA ARG A 462 -5.84 -32.71 35.03
C ARG A 462 -6.09 -31.24 34.76
N ASN A 463 -6.36 -30.93 33.50
CA ASN A 463 -7.57 -30.23 33.10
C ASN A 463 -7.73 -30.38 31.60
N GLY A 464 -8.86 -30.96 31.19
CA GLY A 464 -9.20 -31.18 29.80
C GLY A 464 -9.27 -29.84 29.06
N ARG A 465 -8.25 -29.58 28.26
CA ARG A 465 -8.30 -28.67 27.13
C ARG A 465 -7.58 -29.38 25.99
N THR A 466 -8.31 -29.61 24.91
CA THR A 466 -7.81 -30.13 23.65
C THR A 466 -6.66 -29.23 23.20
N MET A 467 -5.42 -29.70 23.35
CA MET A 467 -4.28 -29.02 22.75
C MET A 467 -4.27 -29.38 21.27
N VAL A 468 -4.34 -28.36 20.42
CA VAL A 468 -3.99 -28.50 19.01
C VAL A 468 -2.50 -28.79 18.98
N GLN A 469 -2.16 -30.02 18.62
CA GLN A 469 -0.77 -30.44 18.43
C GLN A 469 -0.32 -29.90 17.08
N ILE A 470 0.50 -28.85 17.10
CA ILE A 470 1.22 -28.38 15.92
C ILE A 470 2.40 -29.35 15.76
N THR A 471 2.42 -30.12 14.67
CA THR A 471 3.48 -31.10 14.35
C THR A 471 4.44 -30.58 13.31
#